data_AF-A0A5D8YL68-F1
#
_entry.id   AF-A0A5D8YL68-F1
#
_cell.length_a   1.000
_cell.length_b   1.000
_cell.length_c   1.000
_cell.angle_alpha   90.00
_cell.angle_beta   90.00
_cell.angle_gamma   90.00
#
_symmetry.space_group_name_H-M   'P 1'
#
loop_
_entity.id
_entity.type
_entity.pdbx_description
1 polymer ?
#
loop_
_entity_poly.entity_id
_entity_poly.type
_entity_poly.pdbx_seq_one_letter_code
_entity_poly.pdbx_strand_id
1 'polypeptide(L)' 'MAKSQATFMKKQLEKNKQKKKEEKQQRKEERKKNAKDGSLENMLAYVNEFGEITSTPPEKKKNDVQLPERTH' A
#
# COMPACT_ATOMS: atom_id res chain seq x y z
N MET A 1 -18.45 -33.98 -33.54
CA MET A 1 -18.13 -32.53 -33.44
C MET A 1 -17.64 -32.17 -32.02
N ALA A 2 -16.44 -32.62 -31.60
CA ALA A 2 -15.93 -32.37 -30.22
C ALA A 2 -14.81 -31.30 -30.15
N LYS A 3 -14.19 -30.95 -31.28
CA LYS A 3 -13.07 -29.99 -31.34
C LYS A 3 -13.47 -28.53 -31.07
N SER A 4 -14.73 -28.15 -31.29
CA SER A 4 -15.21 -26.76 -31.13
C SER A 4 -15.45 -26.36 -29.66
N GLN A 5 -15.77 -27.30 -28.77
CA GLN A 5 -15.92 -27.05 -27.33
C GLN A 5 -14.56 -26.69 -26.70
N ALA A 6 -13.50 -27.42 -27.08
CA ALA A 6 -12.16 -27.21 -26.53
C ALA A 6 -11.57 -25.84 -26.90
N THR A 7 -11.82 -25.34 -28.10
CA THR A 7 -11.35 -24.02 -28.55
C THR A 7 -12.09 -22.88 -27.84
N PHE A 8 -13.40 -23.03 -27.61
CA PHE A 8 -14.18 -22.07 -26.84
C PHE A 8 -13.67 -21.93 -25.39
N MET A 9 -13.41 -23.05 -24.72
CA MET A 9 -12.89 -23.04 -23.34
C MET A 9 -11.52 -22.39 -23.24
N LYS A 10 -10.62 -22.65 -24.19
CA LYS A 10 -9.30 -21.98 -24.26
C LYS A 10 -9.44 -20.47 -24.42
N LYS A 11 -10.31 -20.01 -25.32
CA LYS A 11 -10.56 -18.58 -25.55
C LYS A 11 -11.16 -17.88 -24.33
N GLN A 12 -12.09 -18.55 -23.62
CA GLN A 12 -12.66 -18.05 -22.36
C GLN A 12 -11.60 -17.91 -21.27
N LEU A 13 -10.74 -18.93 -21.11
CA LEU A 13 -9.67 -18.93 -20.11
C LEU A 13 -8.66 -17.81 -20.36
N GLU A 14 -8.28 -17.60 -21.61
CA GLU A 14 -7.37 -16.53 -22.02
C GLU A 14 -7.97 -15.14 -21.79
N LYS A 15 -9.23 -14.94 -22.14
CA LYS A 15 -9.98 -13.70 -21.86
C LYS A 15 -10.03 -13.40 -20.35
N ASN A 16 -10.27 -14.42 -19.52
CA ASN A 16 -10.28 -14.25 -18.07
C ASN A 16 -8.90 -13.91 -17.50
N LYS A 17 -7.82 -14.48 -18.06
CA LYS A 17 -6.45 -14.11 -17.69
C LYS A 17 -6.11 -12.68 -18.07
N GLN A 18 -6.51 -12.23 -19.27
CA GLN A 18 -6.31 -10.86 -19.73
C GLN A 18 -7.03 -9.86 -18.82
N LYS A 19 -8.32 -10.08 -18.54
CA LYS A 19 -9.09 -9.24 -17.61
C LYS A 19 -8.45 -9.14 -16.22
N LYS A 20 -8.04 -10.27 -15.63
CA LYS A 20 -7.36 -10.29 -14.33
C LYS A 20 -6.04 -9.51 -14.34
N LYS A 21 -5.30 -9.54 -15.45
CA LYS A 21 -4.05 -8.79 -15.61
C LYS A 21 -4.32 -7.29 -15.69
N GLU A 22 -5.32 -6.88 -16.47
CA GLU A 22 -5.76 -5.49 -16.60
C GLU A 22 -6.25 -4.94 -15.26
N GLU A 23 -7.14 -5.65 -14.56
CA GLU A 23 -7.63 -5.26 -13.23
C GLU A 23 -6.47 -5.11 -12.22
N LYS A 24 -5.50 -6.03 -12.25
CA LYS A 24 -4.33 -5.96 -11.38
C LYS A 24 -3.42 -4.77 -11.72
N GLN A 25 -3.29 -4.44 -13.00
CA GLN A 25 -2.53 -3.26 -13.45
C GLN A 25 -3.24 -1.97 -13.02
N GLN A 26 -4.55 -1.86 -13.26
CA GLN A 26 -5.36 -0.72 -12.83
C GLN A 26 -5.28 -0.52 -11.31
N ARG A 27 -5.47 -1.58 -10.51
CA ARG A 27 -5.33 -1.51 -9.04
C ARG A 27 -3.93 -1.10 -8.61
N LYS A 28 -2.89 -1.49 -9.35
CA LYS A 28 -1.51 -1.07 -9.07
C LYS A 28 -1.31 0.41 -9.38
N GLU A 29 -1.87 0.90 -10.48
CA GLU A 29 -1.81 2.30 -10.87
C GLU A 29 -2.62 3.19 -9.94
N GLU A 30 -3.83 2.77 -9.55
CA GLU A 30 -4.65 3.46 -8.54
C GLU A 30 -3.92 3.55 -7.20
N ARG A 31 -3.27 2.46 -6.76
CA ARG A 31 -2.42 2.50 -5.56
C ARG A 31 -1.24 3.44 -5.71
N LYS A 32 -0.62 3.52 -6.89
CA LYS A 32 0.48 4.47 -7.13
C LYS A 32 0.00 5.92 -7.17
N LYS A 33 -1.16 6.19 -7.79
CA LYS A 33 -1.76 7.53 -7.88
C LYS A 33 -2.26 8.01 -6.50
N ASN A 34 -2.84 7.11 -5.71
CA ASN A 34 -3.38 7.41 -4.38
C ASN A 34 -2.39 7.16 -3.24
N ALA A 35 -1.22 6.56 -3.52
CA ALA A 35 -0.13 6.53 -2.55
C ALA A 35 0.32 7.99 -2.38
N LYS A 36 -0.22 8.64 -1.35
CA LYS A 36 0.41 9.82 -0.76
C LYS A 36 1.86 9.44 -0.56
N ASP A 37 2.73 10.27 -1.14
CA ASP A 37 4.16 10.03 -1.34
C ASP A 37 4.73 9.04 -0.33
N GLY A 38 5.29 7.92 -0.79
CA GLY A 38 5.90 6.89 0.06
C GLY A 38 7.16 7.35 0.81
N SER A 39 7.40 8.67 0.85
CA SER A 39 8.37 9.31 1.71
C SER A 39 8.07 8.94 3.17
N LEU A 40 9.12 8.62 3.90
CA LEU A 40 9.09 8.26 5.32
C LEU A 40 8.27 9.28 6.13
N GLU A 41 8.38 10.56 5.78
CA GLU A 41 7.69 11.67 6.45
C GLU A 41 6.16 11.58 6.37
N ASN A 42 5.59 11.06 5.28
CA ASN A 42 4.14 10.92 5.14
C ASN A 42 3.57 9.68 5.85
N MET A 43 4.43 8.73 6.22
CA MET A 43 4.06 7.57 7.05
C MET A 43 4.20 7.87 8.54
N LEU A 44 4.95 8.91 8.91
CA LEU A 44 5.13 9.34 10.29
C LEU A 44 3.96 10.24 10.69
N ALA A 45 3.11 9.72 11.56
CA ALA A 45 2.09 10.50 12.27
C ALA A 45 2.68 10.96 13.61
N TYR A 46 2.67 12.26 13.87
CA TYR A 46 3.04 12.79 15.18
C TYR A 46 1.81 12.82 16.08
N VAL A 47 2.01 12.69 17.39
CA VAL A 47 0.93 12.72 18.39
C VAL A 47 1.21 13.88 19.34
N ASN A 48 0.22 14.75 19.55
CA ASN A 48 0.34 15.88 20.48
C ASN A 48 0.07 15.45 21.94
N GLU A 49 0.23 16.38 22.88
CA GLU A 49 0.05 16.16 24.32
C GLU A 49 -1.37 15.71 24.72
N PHE A 50 -2.35 15.86 23.81
CA PHE A 50 -3.74 15.46 23.98
C PHE A 50 -4.06 14.11 23.30
N GLY A 51 -3.07 13.46 22.69
CA GLY A 51 -3.25 12.18 22.00
C GLY A 51 -3.83 12.31 20.58
N GLU A 52 -3.88 13.51 20.01
CA GLU A 52 -4.37 13.76 18.65
C GLU A 52 -3.25 13.66 17.62
N ILE A 53 -3.57 13.13 16.43
CA ILE A 53 -2.62 12.99 15.32
C ILE A 53 -2.39 14.35 14.66
N THR A 54 -1.14 14.81 14.62
CA THR A 54 -0.72 16.07 14.02
C THR A 54 0.24 15.85 12.86
N SER A 55 0.18 16.74 11.85
CA SER A 55 1.11 16.73 10.71
C SER A 55 2.43 17.46 11.02
N THR A 56 2.49 18.17 12.15
CA THR A 56 3.65 18.93 12.59
C THR A 56 4.54 18.07 13.48
N PRO A 57 5.85 17.96 13.17
CA PRO A 57 6.80 17.33 14.07
C PRO A 57 6.79 18.01 15.45
N PRO A 58 6.90 17.27 16.56
CA PRO A 58 7.04 17.87 17.88
C PRO A 58 8.31 18.70 17.91
N GLU A 59 8.24 19.89 18.49
CA GLU A 59 9.42 20.71 18.73
C GLU A 59 10.42 19.90 19.57
N LYS A 60 11.67 19.82 19.09
CA LYS A 60 12.77 19.15 19.80
C LYS A 60 13.09 19.91 21.08
N LYS A 61 12.33 19.68 22.15
CA LYS A 61 12.74 20.08 23.50
C LYS A 61 14.00 19.26 23.80
N LYS A 62 15.12 19.95 24.01
CA LYS A 62 16.48 19.38 24.15
C LYS A 62 16.69 18.51 25.41
N ASN A 63 15.66 17.91 25.98
CA ASN A 63 15.73 17.23 27.26
C ASN A 63 15.18 15.81 27.12
N ASP A 64 16.08 14.84 27.31
CA ASP A 64 15.86 13.55 27.97
C ASP A 64 14.73 12.65 27.45
N VAL A 65 15.06 11.79 26.47
CA VAL A 65 14.42 10.48 26.38
C VAL A 65 15.52 9.42 26.51
N GLN A 66 15.82 9.05 27.76
CA GLN A 66 16.53 7.81 28.06
C GLN A 66 15.64 6.65 27.56
N LEU A 67 15.92 6.19 26.34
CA LEU A 67 15.42 4.91 25.85
C LEU A 67 15.98 3.83 26.79
N PRO A 68 15.14 3.03 27.47
CA PRO A 68 15.67 1.94 28.28
C PRO A 68 16.36 0.94 27.36
N GLU A 69 17.68 0.82 27.50
CA GLU A 69 18.49 -0.24 26.89
C GLU A 69 17.85 -1.59 27.20
N ARG A 70 17.26 -2.22 26.18
CA ARG A 70 16.64 -3.53 26.31
C ARG A 70 17.76 -4.56 26.30
N THR A 71 18.28 -4.88 27.48
CA THR A 71 19.29 -5.93 27.66
C THR A 71 18.75 -7.27 27.18
N HIS A 72 19.54 -7.96 26.35
CA HIS A 72 19.29 -9.30 25.82
C HIS A 72 19.19 -10.38 26.89
#